data_AF-A0ABD3CI28-F1
#
_entry.id   AF-A0ABD3CI28-F1
#
_cell.length_a   1.000
_cell.length_b   1.000
_cell.length_c   1.000
_cell.angle_alpha   90.00
_cell.angle_beta   90.00
_cell.angle_gamma   90.00
#
_symmetry.space_group_name_H-M   'P 1'
#
loop_
_entity.id
_entity.type
_entity.pdbx_description
1 polymer ?
#
loop_
_entity_poly.entity_id
_entity_poly.type
_entity_poly.pdbx_seq_one_letter_code
_entity_poly.pdbx_strand_id
1 'polypeptide(L)'
;MDCDVPIDDIYDVYEGHNLEIPETIPSTCANADQCFFIKLEVELTWPVDDDEFGTVHHVGTDSYEYWAPCLKTEHENLAKDEITSMLTKAGIPKHKQDEMVDSISWDVDRIAKSPYNKDVRVLPILVNISIIACWCYCQ
;
A
#
# COMPACT_ATOMS: atom_id res chain seq x y z
N MET A 1 -5.45 2.64 -26.46
CA MET A 1 -6.10 1.61 -25.62
C MET A 1 -6.84 2.34 -24.51
N ASP A 2 -8.11 2.03 -24.28
CA ASP A 2 -8.83 2.56 -23.11
C ASP A 2 -8.14 2.03 -21.85
N CYS A 3 -7.91 2.91 -20.88
CA CYS A 3 -7.38 2.54 -19.56
C CYS A 3 -8.41 1.73 -18.71
N ASP A 4 -9.56 1.38 -19.31
CA ASP A 4 -10.71 0.71 -18.69
C ASP A 4 -10.74 -0.81 -18.92
N VAL A 5 -9.74 -1.38 -19.60
CA VAL A 5 -9.59 -2.84 -19.77
C VAL A 5 -8.98 -3.42 -18.47
N PRO A 6 -9.45 -4.58 -17.96
CA PRO A 6 -8.99 -5.12 -16.68
C PRO A 6 -7.47 -5.24 -16.71
N ILE A 7 -6.83 -4.50 -15.82
CA ILE A 7 -5.41 -4.58 -15.62
C ILE A 7 -5.19 -5.59 -14.50
N ASP A 8 -4.35 -6.58 -14.73
CA ASP A 8 -3.90 -7.55 -13.73
C ASP A 8 -2.98 -6.87 -12.69
N ASP A 9 -3.41 -5.74 -12.13
CA ASP A 9 -2.73 -5.11 -11.00
C ASP A 9 -2.88 -6.05 -9.80
N ILE A 10 -1.76 -6.37 -9.17
CA ILE A 10 -1.74 -7.24 -7.99
C ILE A 10 -1.38 -6.37 -6.80
N TYR A 11 -2.11 -6.52 -5.71
CA TYR A 11 -1.75 -5.89 -4.46
C TYR A 11 -1.98 -6.85 -3.31
N ASP A 12 -1.07 -6.81 -2.35
CA ASP A 12 -1.13 -7.63 -1.15
C ASP A 12 -0.73 -6.84 0.07
N VAL A 13 -1.37 -7.14 1.20
CA VAL A 13 -1.06 -6.53 2.49
C VAL A 13 -0.77 -7.61 3.52
N TYR A 14 0.40 -7.51 4.13
CA TYR A 14 0.89 -8.48 5.11
C TYR A 14 1.37 -7.78 6.38
N GLU A 15 1.28 -8.50 7.49
CA GLU A 15 1.98 -8.10 8.71
C GLU A 15 3.50 -8.28 8.50
N GLY A 16 4.23 -7.17 8.60
CA GLY A 16 5.64 -7.07 8.25
C GLY A 16 6.58 -7.57 9.35
N HIS A 17 6.43 -8.82 9.80
CA HIS A 17 7.19 -9.36 10.94
C HIS A 17 8.73 -9.27 10.81
N ASN A 18 9.25 -9.15 9.59
CA ASN A 18 10.69 -9.02 9.31
C ASN A 18 11.07 -7.63 8.76
N LEU A 19 10.19 -6.64 8.84
CA LEU A 19 10.51 -5.28 8.41
C LEU A 19 11.48 -4.63 9.40
N GLU A 20 12.52 -4.00 8.87
CA GLU A 20 13.39 -3.12 9.64
C GLU A 20 12.61 -1.85 9.97
N ILE A 21 12.15 -1.74 11.22
CA ILE A 21 11.42 -0.56 11.69
C ILE A 21 12.46 0.49 12.11
N PRO A 22 12.37 1.73 11.61
CA PRO A 22 13.24 2.82 12.06
C PRO A 22 13.18 3.01 13.58
N GLU A 23 14.35 3.18 14.22
CA GLU A 23 14.43 3.38 15.68
C GLU A 23 13.69 4.64 16.16
N THR A 24 13.57 5.64 15.27
CA THR A 24 12.94 6.92 15.59
C THR A 24 11.47 6.90 15.19
N ILE A 25 10.58 6.84 16.18
CA ILE A 25 9.14 6.98 15.97
C ILE A 25 8.80 8.47 15.77
N PRO A 26 8.13 8.85 14.67
CA PRO A 26 7.77 10.24 14.41
C PRO A 26 6.80 10.81 15.46
N SER A 27 6.77 12.14 15.58
CA SER A 27 5.89 12.84 16.53
C SER A 27 4.40 12.59 16.29
N THR A 28 4.01 12.31 15.04
CA THR A 28 2.64 11.88 14.68
C THR A 28 2.21 10.61 15.41
N CYS A 29 3.19 9.80 15.82
CA CYS A 29 3.02 8.53 16.52
C CYS A 29 3.48 8.56 17.99
N ALA A 30 4.05 9.66 18.47
CA ALA A 30 4.63 9.72 19.81
C ALA A 30 3.59 9.53 20.92
N ASN A 31 2.37 10.04 20.72
CA ASN A 31 1.28 10.00 21.69
C ASN A 31 0.21 8.94 21.39
N ALA A 32 0.37 8.18 20.30
CA ALA A 32 -0.55 7.10 19.99
C ALA A 32 -0.18 5.87 20.81
N ASP A 33 -1.19 5.18 21.35
CA ASP A 33 -0.99 3.90 22.04
C ASP A 33 -0.40 2.84 21.09
N GLN A 34 -0.81 2.89 19.83
CA GLN A 34 -0.38 2.00 18.76
C GLN A 34 -0.23 2.78 17.46
N CYS A 35 0.81 2.47 16.70
CA CYS A 35 1.07 3.08 15.41
C CYS A 35 1.33 2.04 14.33
N PHE A 36 0.96 2.37 13.11
CA PHE A 36 1.38 1.64 11.92
C PHE A 36 2.71 2.19 11.43
N PHE A 37 3.64 1.29 11.15
CA PHE A 37 4.75 1.53 10.25
C PHE A 37 4.45 0.79 8.95
N ILE A 38 4.23 1.52 7.86
CA ILE A 38 3.80 0.96 6.59
C ILE A 38 4.94 1.11 5.60
N LYS A 39 5.48 -0.02 5.13
CA LYS A 39 6.38 -0.06 3.99
C LYS A 39 5.54 -0.39 2.75
N LEU A 40 5.53 0.51 1.78
CA LEU A 40 4.86 0.35 0.51
C LEU A 40 5.91 0.08 -0.57
N GLU A 41 5.86 -1.08 -1.18
CA GLU A 41 6.70 -1.46 -2.32
C GLU A 41 5.84 -1.45 -3.59
N VAL A 42 6.19 -0.60 -4.54
CA VAL A 42 5.48 -0.45 -5.81
C VAL A 42 6.38 -0.92 -6.93
N GLU A 43 5.99 -2.02 -7.56
CA GLU A 43 6.58 -2.51 -8.79
C GLU A 43 5.79 -1.97 -9.98
N LEU A 44 6.48 -1.34 -10.92
CA LEU A 44 5.90 -0.87 -12.17
C LEU A 44 6.37 -1.76 -13.32
N THR A 45 5.42 -2.20 -14.14
CA THR A 45 5.66 -2.99 -15.35
C THR A 45 5.02 -2.31 -16.56
N TRP A 46 5.65 -2.32 -17.74
CA TRP A 46 5.07 -1.83 -19.00
C TRP A 46 4.62 -3.01 -19.86
N PRO A 47 3.41 -3.01 -20.44
CA PRO A 47 3.02 -4.03 -21.40
C PRO A 47 3.96 -4.01 -22.61
N VAL A 48 4.30 -5.19 -23.14
CA VAL A 48 5.03 -5.30 -24.41
C VAL A 48 4.04 -5.20 -25.56
N ASP A 49 4.19 -4.18 -26.40
CA ASP A 49 3.36 -4.01 -27.60
C ASP A 49 3.55 -5.22 -28.54
N ASP A 50 2.45 -5.68 -29.16
CA ASP A 50 2.38 -6.78 -30.13
C ASP A 50 2.74 -8.19 -29.60
N ASP A 51 2.69 -8.45 -28.30
CA ASP A 51 2.85 -9.80 -27.74
C ASP A 51 1.52 -10.52 -27.49
N GLU A 52 1.35 -11.71 -28.07
CA GLU A 52 0.18 -12.58 -27.86
C GLU A 52 0.17 -13.24 -26.47
N PHE A 53 1.31 -13.23 -25.76
CA PHE A 53 1.49 -13.90 -24.48
C PHE A 53 1.29 -13.00 -23.24
N GLY A 54 0.97 -11.72 -23.43
CA GLY A 54 0.75 -10.79 -22.31
C GLY A 54 2.00 -10.50 -21.50
N THR A 55 3.19 -10.56 -22.11
CA THR A 55 4.45 -10.25 -21.44
C THR A 55 4.46 -8.79 -20.98
N VAL A 56 5.10 -8.55 -19.83
CA VAL A 56 5.37 -7.21 -19.31
C VAL A 56 6.87 -7.00 -19.12
N HIS A 57 7.33 -5.77 -19.35
CA HIS A 57 8.68 -5.31 -19.04
C HIS A 57 8.71 -4.69 -17.65
N HIS A 58 9.55 -5.23 -16.77
CA HIS A 58 9.83 -4.58 -15.49
C HIS A 58 10.50 -3.22 -15.73
N VAL A 59 9.93 -2.17 -15.13
CA VAL A 59 10.42 -0.79 -15.26
C VAL A 59 11.29 -0.44 -14.07
N GLY A 60 10.81 -0.81 -12.89
CA GLY A 60 11.42 -0.45 -11.63
C GLY A 60 10.56 -0.87 -10.45
N THR A 61 11.19 -0.84 -9.29
CA THR A 61 10.53 -1.05 -8.00
C THR A 61 10.95 0.08 -7.09
N ASP A 62 9.98 0.84 -6.60
CA ASP A 62 10.18 1.91 -5.64
C ASP A 62 9.65 1.50 -4.27
N SER A 63 10.27 2.02 -3.21
CA SER A 63 9.85 1.76 -1.83
C SER A 63 9.63 3.06 -1.07
N TYR A 64 8.52 3.09 -0.33
CA TYR A 64 8.06 4.24 0.42
C TYR A 64 7.73 3.81 1.86
N GLU A 65 8.02 4.69 2.81
CA GLU A 65 7.77 4.43 4.23
C GLU A 65 6.81 5.47 4.79
N TYR A 66 5.82 5.01 5.55
CA TYR A 66 4.79 5.84 6.14
C TYR A 66 4.55 5.47 7.60
N TRP A 67 4.19 6.49 8.38
CA TRP A 67 3.82 6.36 9.78
C TRP A 67 2.43 6.94 9.99
N ALA A 68 1.54 6.17 10.60
CA ALA A 68 0.19 6.61 10.90
C ALA A 68 -0.26 6.11 12.28
N PRO A 69 -0.97 6.94 13.06
CA PRO A 69 -1.58 6.48 14.30
C PRO A 69 -2.68 5.46 14.01
N CYS A 70 -2.74 4.39 14.81
CA CYS A 70 -3.88 3.46 14.79
C CYS A 70 -5.06 4.10 15.54
N LEU A 71 -6.17 4.32 14.85
CA LEU A 71 -7.34 5.00 15.43
C LEU A 71 -8.11 4.15 16.45
N LYS A 72 -7.84 2.84 16.51
CA LYS A 72 -8.51 1.86 17.40
C LYS A 72 -10.05 1.87 17.27
N THR A 73 -10.53 2.05 16.06
CA THR A 73 -11.95 2.04 15.71
C THR A 73 -12.42 0.64 15.31
N GLU A 74 -13.73 0.42 15.32
CA GLU A 74 -14.32 -0.84 14.83
C GLU A 74 -14.05 -1.07 13.34
N HIS A 75 -13.83 -0.02 12.56
CA HIS A 75 -13.41 -0.05 11.16
C HIS A 75 -12.56 1.18 10.85
N GLU A 76 -11.74 1.13 9.80
CA GLU A 76 -10.93 2.26 9.33
C GLU A 76 -9.89 2.70 10.38
N ASN A 77 -9.16 1.75 10.96
CA ASN A 77 -8.05 2.03 11.88
C ASN A 77 -6.95 2.87 11.22
N LEU A 78 -6.85 2.79 9.90
CA LEU A 78 -6.15 3.72 9.02
C LEU A 78 -7.18 4.38 8.09
N ALA A 79 -7.20 5.71 8.02
CA ALA A 79 -8.18 6.43 7.21
C ALA A 79 -7.94 6.22 5.71
N LYS A 80 -9.02 6.05 4.93
CA LYS A 80 -8.95 5.88 3.47
C LYS A 80 -8.29 7.06 2.74
N ASP A 81 -8.46 8.27 3.26
CA ASP A 81 -7.80 9.47 2.72
C ASP A 81 -6.27 9.40 2.89
N GLU A 82 -5.79 8.83 4.00
CA GLU A 82 -4.36 8.59 4.20
C GLU A 82 -3.84 7.53 3.23
N ILE A 83 -4.58 6.44 3.02
CA ILE A 83 -4.24 5.41 2.02
C ILE A 83 -4.17 6.01 0.62
N THR A 84 -5.20 6.75 0.21
CA THR A 84 -5.24 7.49 -1.06
C THR A 84 -4.05 8.42 -1.20
N SER A 85 -3.67 9.13 -0.12
CA SER A 85 -2.48 9.98 -0.15
C SER A 85 -1.19 9.18 -0.32
N MET A 86 -1.04 8.02 0.32
CA MET A 86 0.14 7.17 0.17
C MET A 86 0.26 6.65 -1.27
N LEU A 87 -0.82 6.12 -1.83
CA LEU A 87 -0.85 5.61 -3.21
C LEU A 87 -0.54 6.73 -4.22
N THR A 88 -1.15 7.90 -4.03
CA THR A 88 -0.90 9.06 -4.91
C THR A 88 0.56 9.54 -4.82
N LYS A 89 1.16 9.57 -3.61
CA LYS A 89 2.57 9.93 -3.44
C LYS A 89 3.52 8.90 -4.07
N ALA A 90 3.11 7.64 -4.10
CA ALA A 90 3.84 6.56 -4.78
C ALA A 90 3.63 6.54 -6.30
N GLY A 91 2.94 7.54 -6.87
CA GLY A 91 2.74 7.67 -8.31
C GLY A 91 1.61 6.82 -8.88
N ILE A 92 0.77 6.20 -8.04
CA ILE A 92 -0.32 5.33 -8.49
C ILE A 92 -1.46 6.20 -9.03
N PRO A 93 -1.93 5.99 -10.27
CA PRO A 93 -3.04 6.74 -10.86
C PRO A 93 -4.35 6.56 -10.10
N LYS A 94 -5.13 7.63 -9.90
CA LYS A 94 -6.38 7.59 -9.13
C LYS A 94 -7.38 6.54 -9.58
N HIS A 95 -7.54 6.32 -10.88
CA HIS A 95 -8.48 5.33 -11.42
C HIS A 95 -8.10 3.87 -11.09
N LYS A 96 -6.87 3.63 -10.60
CA LYS A 96 -6.41 2.32 -10.10
C LYS A 96 -6.52 2.19 -8.57
N GLN A 97 -6.84 3.26 -7.85
CA GLN A 97 -6.74 3.29 -6.39
C GLN A 97 -7.99 2.77 -5.67
N ASP A 98 -9.20 2.88 -6.26
CA ASP A 98 -10.45 2.65 -5.52
C ASP A 98 -10.49 1.28 -4.82
N GLU A 99 -10.20 0.19 -5.54
CA GLU A 99 -10.18 -1.16 -4.95
C GLU A 99 -9.01 -1.36 -3.98
N MET A 100 -7.82 -0.82 -4.32
CA MET A 100 -6.63 -0.90 -3.47
C MET A 100 -6.87 -0.23 -2.12
N VAL A 101 -7.52 0.93 -2.10
CA VAL A 101 -7.84 1.67 -0.87
C VAL A 101 -8.72 0.85 0.05
N ASP A 102 -9.77 0.25 -0.49
CA ASP A 102 -10.71 -0.56 0.27
C ASP A 102 -10.04 -1.83 0.82
N SER A 103 -9.26 -2.53 0.00
CA SER A 103 -8.53 -3.72 0.44
C SER A 103 -7.46 -3.42 1.48
N ILE A 104 -6.63 -2.39 1.27
CA ILE A 104 -5.62 -1.98 2.25
C ILE A 104 -6.28 -1.60 3.58
N SER A 105 -7.38 -0.83 3.52
CA SER A 105 -8.12 -0.45 4.73
C SER A 105 -8.61 -1.68 5.49
N TRP A 106 -9.14 -2.69 4.79
CA TRP A 106 -9.65 -3.91 5.38
C TRP A 106 -8.54 -4.78 6.00
N ASP A 107 -7.41 -4.91 5.31
CA ASP A 107 -6.28 -5.70 5.81
C ASP A 107 -5.58 -5.06 6.99
N VAL A 108 -5.40 -3.73 6.97
CA VAL A 108 -4.86 -2.97 8.10
C VAL A 108 -5.76 -3.14 9.33
N ASP A 109 -7.09 -3.08 9.15
CA ASP A 109 -8.05 -3.36 10.23
C ASP A 109 -7.90 -4.76 10.81
N ARG A 110 -7.74 -5.76 9.93
CA ARG A 110 -7.56 -7.16 10.34
C ARG A 110 -6.28 -7.34 11.15
N ILE A 111 -5.18 -6.74 10.71
CA ILE A 111 -3.88 -6.79 11.41
C ILE A 111 -3.98 -6.09 12.77
N ALA A 112 -4.58 -4.88 12.81
CA ALA A 112 -4.71 -4.11 14.04
C ALA A 112 -5.53 -4.82 15.12
N LYS A 113 -6.58 -5.53 14.71
CA LYS A 113 -7.49 -6.25 15.62
C LYS A 113 -7.02 -7.66 15.96
N SER A 114 -5.92 -8.12 15.37
CA SER A 114 -5.35 -9.43 15.68
C SER A 114 -5.05 -9.53 17.19
N PRO A 115 -5.46 -10.62 17.88
CA PRO A 115 -5.15 -10.80 19.30
C PRO A 115 -3.66 -10.75 19.63
N TYR A 116 -2.81 -11.10 18.66
CA TYR A 116 -1.35 -11.05 18.79
C TYR A 116 -0.80 -9.62 18.86
N ASN A 117 -1.58 -8.64 18.39
CA ASN A 117 -1.16 -7.25 18.19
C ASN A 117 -1.71 -6.29 19.24
N LYS A 118 -2.47 -6.78 20.21
CA LYS A 118 -3.18 -5.96 21.20
C LYS A 118 -2.26 -5.02 22.02
N ASP A 119 -1.08 -5.52 22.39
CA ASP A 119 -0.12 -4.80 23.24
C ASP A 119 1.12 -4.33 22.47
N VAL A 120 1.10 -4.47 21.13
CA VAL A 120 2.21 -4.08 20.27
C VAL A 120 2.12 -2.58 19.99
N ARG A 121 3.18 -1.83 20.32
CA ARG A 121 3.22 -0.38 20.12
C ARG A 121 3.33 0.02 18.64
N VAL A 122 4.09 -0.72 17.84
CA VAL A 122 4.28 -0.44 16.42
C VAL A 122 3.93 -1.68 15.62
N LEU A 123 2.94 -1.55 14.74
CA LEU A 123 2.48 -2.58 13.83
C LEU A 123 3.18 -2.40 12.48
N PRO A 124 4.16 -3.26 12.13
CA PRO A 124 4.77 -3.23 10.82
C PRO A 124 3.80 -3.82 9.79
N ILE A 125 3.60 -3.10 8.70
CA ILE A 125 2.74 -3.51 7.59
C ILE A 125 3.55 -3.39 6.30
N LEU A 126 3.57 -4.46 5.51
CA LEU A 126 4.10 -4.46 4.16
C LEU A 126 2.93 -4.41 3.18
N VAL A 127 2.92 -3.42 2.30
CA VAL A 127 1.99 -3.32 1.18
C VAL A 127 2.80 -3.49 -0.09
N ASN A 128 2.53 -4.55 -0.85
CA ASN A 128 3.14 -4.78 -2.15
C ASN A 128 2.11 -4.45 -3.22
N ILE A 129 2.49 -3.67 -4.22
CA ILE A 129 1.63 -3.34 -5.35
C ILE A 129 2.45 -3.53 -6.62
N SER A 130 1.99 -4.43 -7.49
CA SER A 130 2.51 -4.59 -8.84
C SER A 130 1.50 -3.98 -9.81
N ILE A 131 1.91 -2.91 -10.50
CA ILE A 131 1.05 -2.18 -11.43
C ILE A 131 1.56 -2.39 -12.85
N ILE A 132 0.62 -2.73 -13.73
CA ILE A 132 0.86 -2.63 -15.17
C ILE A 132 0.52 -1.19 -15.59
N ALA A 133 1.54 -0.50 -16.06
CA ALA A 133 1.50 0.90 -16.45
C ALA A 133 0.52 1.11 -17.61
N CYS A 134 -0.33 2.13 -17.47
CA CYS A 134 -1.11 2.69 -18.56
C CYS A 134 -0.52 4.01 -19.07
N TRP A 135 -1.08 4.54 -20.16
CA TRP A 135 -0.67 5.82 -20.76
C TRP A 135 -0.74 7.00 -19.78
N CYS A 136 -1.52 6.83 -18.71
CA CYS A 136 -1.59 7.68 -17.53
C CYS A 136 -0.24 7.92 -16.82
N TYR A 137 0.72 6.99 -16.93
CA TYR A 137 2.06 7.10 -16.33
C TYR A 137 3.04 7.93 -17.19
N CYS A 138 2.66 8.29 -18.42
CA CYS A 138 3.48 9.10 -19.33
C CYS A 138 3.17 10.61 -19.26
N GLN A 139 2.31 11.05 -18.32
CA GLN A 139 1.92 12.45 -18.12
C GLN A 139 2.60 13.04 -16.89
#